data_AF-A0A963JRB5-F1
#
_entry.id   AF-A0A963JRB5-F1
#
_cell.length_a   1.000
_cell.length_b   1.000
_cell.length_c   1.000
_cell.angle_alpha   90.00
_cell.angle_beta   90.00
_cell.angle_gamma   90.00
#
_symmetry.space_group_name_H-M   'P 1'
#
loop_
_entity.id
_entity.type
_entity.pdbx_description
1 polymer ?
#
loop_
_entity_poly.entity_id
_entity_poly.type
_entity_poly.pdbx_seq_one_letter_code
_entity_poly.pdbx_strand_id
1 'polypeptide(L)' 'MIYSTRQKTASIQYGDSAIEFAIEPRSTDTPKVLIKVHPDCRVVAHAPPLASDDEIIQAVKKRARWIHRQMR' A
#
# COMPACT_ATOMS: atom_id res chain seq x y z
N MET A 1 2.43 27.50 -7.56
CA MET A 1 2.24 26.79 -6.28
C MET A 1 2.38 25.31 -6.55
N ILE A 2 3.51 24.71 -6.21
CA ILE A 2 3.70 23.26 -6.33
C ILE A 2 3.03 22.61 -5.12
N TYR A 3 1.86 22.01 -5.31
CA TYR A 3 1.18 21.23 -4.28
C TYR A 3 2.02 19.98 -4.04
N SER A 4 2.91 20.04 -3.05
CA SER A 4 3.63 18.86 -2.58
C SER A 4 2.63 18.00 -1.82
N THR A 5 1.85 17.19 -2.53
CA THR A 5 1.05 16.12 -1.93
C THR A 5 2.02 15.27 -1.12
N ARG A 6 1.92 15.31 0.21
CA ARG A 6 2.75 14.49 1.08
C ARG A 6 2.47 13.03 0.71
N GLN A 7 3.37 12.39 -0.02
CA GLN A 7 3.30 10.96 -0.25
C GLN A 7 3.40 10.28 1.10
N LYS A 8 2.31 9.66 1.52
CA LYS A 8 2.26 8.90 2.76
C LYS A 8 2.85 7.52 2.46
N THR A 9 3.88 7.14 3.19
CA THR A 9 4.52 5.83 3.05
C THR A 9 4.41 5.06 4.35
N ALA A 10 4.36 3.73 4.25
CA ALA A 10 4.36 2.84 5.39
C ALA A 10 5.12 1.56 5.04
N SER A 11 5.47 0.79 6.06
CA SER A 11 6.19 -0.47 5.92
C SER A 11 5.63 -1.53 6.85
N ILE A 12 5.62 -2.78 6.40
CA ILE A 12 5.36 -3.94 7.25
C ILE A 12 6.55 -4.88 7.28
N GLN A 13 6.77 -5.55 8.40
CA GLN A 13 7.73 -6.64 8.50
C GLN A 13 7.12 -7.95 7.99
N TYR A 14 7.86 -8.68 7.17
CA TYR A 14 7.50 -9.99 6.63
C TYR A 14 8.70 -10.93 6.61
N GLY A 15 8.76 -11.83 7.60
CA GLY A 15 9.96 -12.67 7.83
C GLY A 15 11.14 -11.77 8.17
N ASP A 16 12.23 -11.92 7.42
CA ASP A 16 13.46 -11.12 7.57
C ASP A 16 13.51 -9.88 6.65
N SER A 17 12.40 -9.57 5.96
CA SER A 17 12.33 -8.47 4.99
C SER A 17 11.22 -7.48 5.32
N ALA A 18 11.45 -6.20 5.03
CA ALA A 18 10.42 -5.17 5.10
C ALA A 18 9.77 -4.99 3.73
N ILE A 19 8.44 -4.88 3.70
CA ILE A 19 7.69 -4.48 2.51
C ILE A 19 7.31 -3.01 2.70
N GLU A 20 7.97 -2.14 1.95
CA GLU A 20 7.65 -0.72 1.87
C GLU A 20 6.57 -0.47 0.82
N PHE A 21 5.63 0.43 1.13
CA PHE A 21 4.56 0.79 0.21
C PHE A 21 4.14 2.26 0.36
N ALA A 22 3.75 2.86 -0.76
CA ALA A 22 3.09 4.16 -0.77
C ALA A 22 1.59 3.99 -0.52
N ILE A 23 1.00 4.96 0.16
CA ILE A 23 -0.43 5.07 0.39
C ILE A 23 -0.93 6.23 -0.47
N GLU A 24 -1.83 5.92 -1.39
CA GLU A 24 -2.46 6.90 -2.25
C GLU A 24 -3.96 6.93 -2.02
N PRO A 25 -4.59 8.12 -1.98
CA PRO A 25 -6.03 8.22 -1.87
C PRO A 25 -6.69 7.62 -3.11
N ARG A 26 -7.78 6.90 -2.89
CA ARG A 26 -8.59 6.31 -3.95
C ARG A 26 -9.94 7.00 -4.00
N SER A 27 -10.18 7.80 -5.05
CA SER A 27 -11.43 8.55 -5.25
C SER A 27 -12.61 7.69 -5.74
N THR A 28 -12.69 6.43 -5.33
CA THR A 28 -13.76 5.51 -5.74
C THR A 28 -14.62 5.12 -4.56
N ASP A 29 -15.92 4.91 -4.78
CA ASP A 29 -16.86 4.47 -3.74
C ASP A 29 -16.62 3.03 -3.24
N THR A 30 -15.62 2.32 -3.77
CA THR A 30 -15.28 0.98 -3.30
C THR A 30 -14.57 1.06 -1.94
N PRO A 31 -15.11 0.43 -0.87
CA PRO A 31 -14.54 0.51 0.48
C PRO A 31 -13.29 -0.37 0.68
N LYS A 32 -12.73 -0.92 -0.40
CA LYS A 32 -11.61 -1.87 -0.34
C LYS A 32 -10.30 -1.20 -0.73
N VAL A 33 -9.28 -1.43 0.08
CA VAL A 33 -7.89 -1.09 -0.24
C VAL A 33 -7.46 -1.90 -1.46
N LEU A 34 -7.04 -1.22 -2.52
CA LEU A 34 -6.47 -1.84 -3.72
C LEU A 34 -4.95 -1.81 -3.61
N ILE A 35 -4.32 -2.97 -3.68
CA ILE A 35 -2.86 -3.10 -3.66
C ILE A 35 -2.39 -3.33 -5.08
N LYS A 36 -1.55 -2.43 -5.58
CA LYS A 36 -0.83 -2.59 -6.84
C LYS A 36 0.63 -2.90 -6.54
N VAL A 37 1.16 -3.89 -7.24
CA VAL A 37 2.60 -4.18 -7.25
C VAL A 37 3.07 -3.92 -8.68
N HIS A 38 4.02 -3.02 -8.84
CA HIS A 38 4.54 -2.60 -10.12
C HIS A 38 5.80 -3.41 -10.49
N PRO A 39 6.12 -3.56 -11.79
CA PRO A 39 7.32 -4.27 -12.24
C PRO A 39 8.63 -3.63 -11.78
N ASP A 40 8.61 -2.35 -11.39
CA ASP A 40 9.74 -1.60 -10.81
C ASP A 40 9.90 -1.83 -9.29
N CYS A 41 9.30 -2.91 -8.77
CA CYS A 41 9.27 -3.30 -7.37
C CYS A 41 8.51 -2.34 -6.44
N ARG A 42 7.76 -1.36 -6.96
CA ARG A 42 6.97 -0.45 -6.13
C ARG A 42 5.64 -1.06 -5.73
N VAL A 43 5.26 -0.90 -4.46
CA VAL A 43 3.95 -1.28 -3.93
C VAL A 43 3.16 -0.03 -3.61
N VAL A 44 1.93 0.04 -4.10
CA VAL A 44 1.01 1.15 -3.85
C VAL A 44 -0.30 0.61 -3.29
N ALA A 45 -0.65 1.08 -2.09
CA ALA A 45 -1.94 0.84 -1.46
C ALA A 45 -2.86 2.04 -1.75
N HIS A 46 -3.79 1.84 -2.66
CA HIS A 46 -4.87 2.80 -2.92
C HIS A 46 -5.96 2.64 -1.86
N ALA A 47 -6.01 3.57 -0.92
CA ALA A 47 -6.91 3.54 0.23
C ALA A 47 -8.14 4.44 0.00
N PRO A 48 -9.36 3.94 0.28
CA PRO A 48 -10.54 4.80 0.25
C PRO A 48 -10.45 5.87 1.37
N PRO A 49 -11.16 7.00 1.25
CA PRO A 49 -11.02 8.13 2.18
C PRO A 49 -11.33 7.80 3.65
N LEU A 50 -12.14 6.77 3.86
CA LEU A 50 -12.57 6.31 5.19
C LEU A 50 -11.66 5.25 5.80
N ALA A 51 -10.70 4.69 5.03
CA ALA A 51 -9.80 3.67 5.55
C ALA A 51 -8.75 4.31 6.45
N SER A 52 -8.64 3.77 7.66
CA SER A 52 -7.58 4.10 8.61
C SER A 52 -6.24 3.47 8.22
N ASP A 53 -5.15 4.02 8.76
CA ASP A 53 -3.81 3.49 8.52
C ASP A 53 -3.66 2.03 8.95
N ASP A 54 -4.29 1.65 10.08
CA ASP A 54 -4.27 0.26 10.54
C ASP A 54 -4.99 -0.66 9.55
N GLU A 55 -6.16 -0.28 9.04
CA GLU A 55 -6.87 -1.07 8.03
C GLU A 55 -6.04 -1.26 6.75
N ILE A 56 -5.33 -0.22 6.32
CA ILE A 56 -4.41 -0.29 5.17
C ILE A 56 -3.26 -1.25 5.47
N ILE A 57 -2.60 -1.10 6.62
CA ILE A 57 -1.51 -1.97 7.06
C ILE A 57 -1.97 -3.43 7.13
N GLN A 58 -3.15 -3.70 7.72
CA GLN A 58 -3.72 -5.04 7.78
C GLN A 58 -4.06 -5.60 6.40
N ALA A 59 -4.55 -4.76 5.48
CA ALA A 59 -4.81 -5.18 4.10
C ALA A 59 -3.51 -5.60 3.38
N VAL A 60 -2.44 -4.83 3.52
CA VAL A 60 -1.12 -5.17 2.96
C VAL A 60 -0.56 -6.43 3.63
N LYS A 61 -0.66 -6.54 4.95
CA LYS A 61 -0.18 -7.70 5.72
C LYS A 61 -0.87 -9.00 5.29
N LYS A 62 -2.19 -8.98 5.07
CA LYS A 62 -2.95 -10.13 4.52
C LYS A 62 -2.47 -10.58 3.15
N ARG A 63 -1.81 -9.70 2.38
CA ARG A 63 -1.27 -9.97 1.05
C ARG A 63 0.26 -10.06 1.01
N ALA A 64 0.95 -9.99 2.15
CA ALA A 64 2.41 -9.93 2.22
C ALA A 64 3.11 -11.07 1.45
N ARG A 65 2.63 -12.31 1.60
CA ARG A 65 3.16 -13.46 0.83
C ARG A 65 2.98 -13.29 -0.68
N TRP A 66 1.84 -12.79 -1.12
CA TRP A 66 1.56 -12.57 -2.54
C TRP A 66 2.46 -11.45 -3.09
N ILE A 67 2.57 -10.33 -2.37
CA ILE A 67 3.45 -9.21 -2.73
C ILE A 67 4.89 -9.68 -2.85
N HIS A 68 5.40 -10.39 -1.84
CA HIS A 68 6.76 -10.93 -1.85
C HIS A 68 7.02 -11.87 -3.04
N ARG A 69 6.00 -12.63 -3.50
CA ARG A 69 6.13 -13.46 -4.70
C ARG A 69 6.14 -12.65 -6.00
N GLN A 70 5.54 -11.47 -6.03
CA GLN A 70 5.54 -10.60 -7.22
C GLN A 70 6.88 -9.83 -7.37
N MET A 71 7.67 -9.73 -6.31
CA MET A 71 8.98 -9.06 -6.30
C MET A 71 10.16 -9.99 -6.66
N ARG A 72 9.87 -11.24 -7.03
CA ARG A 72 10.88 -12.27 -7.29
C ARG A 72 11.02 -12.56 -8.78
#